data_AF-A0AAV9XHX5-F1
#
_entry.id   AF-A0AAV9XHX5-F1
#
_cell.length_a   1.000
_cell.length_b   1.000
_cell.length_c   1.000
_cell.angle_alpha   90.00
_cell.angle_beta   90.00
_cell.angle_gamma   90.00
#
_symmetry.space_group_name_H-M   'P 1'
#
loop_
_entity.id
_entity.type
_entity.pdbx_description
1 polymer ?
#
loop_
_entity_poly.entity_id
_entity_poly.type
_entity_poly.pdbx_seq_one_letter_code
_entity_poly.pdbx_strand_id
1 'polypeptide(L)'
;MANKLFTSLARKVKRIFRPSKANLETPKDKLERKPKIPIKLESQETLEFMGFNAEKAEHLWTLFSGPPPDPELDMDLLTYACFVIDYAHADPKTNSTDDWEACLKDIGINETVSRMILAGEYNLLQYREFCKHLVKEAMTMRFDIVKDIIKSRARAGYVE
;
A
#
# COMPACT_ATOMS: atom_id res chain seq x y z
N MET A 1 32.71 48.45 13.63
CA MET A 1 31.77 48.06 14.71
C MET A 1 30.55 47.34 14.12
N ALA A 2 30.71 46.09 13.65
CA ALA A 2 29.63 45.35 12.98
C ALA A 2 29.52 43.87 13.43
N ASN A 3 30.19 43.48 14.52
CA ASN A 3 30.30 42.07 14.93
C ASN A 3 29.57 41.72 16.26
N LYS A 4 28.80 42.65 16.82
CA LYS A 4 28.04 42.42 18.08
C LYS A 4 26.52 42.29 17.90
N LEU A 5 25.98 42.55 16.71
CA LEU A 5 24.54 42.45 16.44
C LEU A 5 24.12 41.06 15.93
N PHE A 6 24.97 40.35 15.18
CA PHE A 6 24.66 39.00 14.68
C PHE A 6 24.66 37.90 15.76
N THR A 7 25.38 38.10 16.87
CA THR A 7 25.46 37.12 17.97
C THR A 7 24.33 37.23 19.00
N SER A 8 23.54 38.31 18.96
CA SER A 8 22.38 38.54 19.81
C SER A 8 21.11 37.88 19.23
N LEU A 9 20.93 37.93 17.90
CA LEU A 9 19.77 37.33 17.24
C LEU A 9 19.81 35.79 17.25
N ALA A 10 21.00 35.20 17.14
CA ALA A 10 21.19 33.75 17.20
C ALA A 10 20.91 33.12 18.59
N ARG A 11 20.90 33.92 19.67
CA ARG A 11 20.53 33.44 21.03
C ARG A 11 19.03 33.50 21.30
N LYS A 12 18.28 34.34 20.58
CA LYS A 12 16.83 34.50 20.82
C LYS A 12 16.00 33.45 20.08
N VAL A 13 16.49 32.91 18.97
CA VAL A 13 15.83 31.82 18.21
C VAL A 13 16.03 30.44 18.88
N LYS A 14 17.09 30.25 19.66
CA LYS A 14 17.36 29.00 20.42
C LYS A 14 16.49 28.80 21.67
N ARG A 15 15.66 29.77 22.06
CA ARG A 15 14.78 29.67 23.25
C ARG A 15 13.33 29.31 22.94
N ILE A 16 12.91 29.30 21.67
CA ILE A 16 11.56 28.92 21.25
C ILE A 16 11.49 27.42 20.91
N PHE A 17 12.63 26.78 20.66
CA PHE A 17 12.72 25.33 20.44
C PHE A 17 13.29 24.64 21.69
N ARG A 18 12.45 24.43 22.70
CA ARG A 18 12.66 23.35 23.67
C ARG A 18 12.08 22.07 23.04
N PRO A 19 12.89 21.07 22.66
CA PRO A 19 12.33 19.74 22.47
C PRO A 19 11.92 19.25 23.86
N SER A 20 10.62 19.03 24.04
CA SER A 20 10.13 18.22 25.15
C SER A 20 10.85 16.89 25.11
N LYS A 21 11.35 16.41 26.26
CA LYS A 21 11.81 15.02 26.42
C LYS A 21 10.58 14.09 26.46
N ALA A 22 9.80 14.10 25.38
CA ALA A 22 8.88 13.02 25.09
C ALA A 22 9.73 11.90 24.47
N ASN A 23 9.59 10.70 25.03
CA ASN A 23 10.25 9.47 24.64
C ASN A 23 10.65 9.43 23.16
N LEU A 24 11.96 9.56 22.92
CA LEU A 24 12.60 9.01 21.73
C LEU A 24 12.67 7.50 21.88
N GLU A 25 11.50 6.85 21.93
CA GLU A 25 11.40 5.53 21.34
C GLU A 25 11.60 5.75 19.85
N THR A 26 12.83 5.55 19.39
CA THR A 26 13.09 5.31 17.98
C THR A 26 12.06 4.29 17.50
N PRO A 27 11.22 4.55 16.48
CA PRO A 27 10.43 3.49 15.87
C PRO A 27 11.41 2.59 15.11
N LYS A 28 12.07 1.71 15.87
CA LYS A 28 13.00 0.68 15.39
C LYS A 28 12.26 -0.50 14.77
N ASP A 29 10.95 -0.39 14.54
CA ASP A 29 10.11 -1.54 14.22
C ASP A 29 9.00 -1.26 13.20
N LYS A 30 9.25 -0.37 12.24
CA LYS A 30 8.54 -0.43 10.94
C LYS A 30 9.55 -0.65 9.82
N LEU A 31 10.36 -1.71 9.96
CA LEU A 31 10.99 -2.28 8.79
C LEU A 31 9.83 -2.79 7.92
N GLU A 32 9.58 -2.15 6.76
CA GLU A 32 8.65 -2.65 5.75
C GLU A 32 8.90 -4.16 5.62
N ARG A 33 7.98 -5.00 6.12
CA ARG A 33 8.10 -6.44 5.98
C ARG A 33 8.05 -6.70 4.47
N LYS A 34 9.19 -7.06 3.88
CA LYS A 34 9.18 -7.52 2.48
C LYS A 34 8.18 -8.68 2.41
N PRO A 35 7.19 -8.61 1.50
CA PRO A 35 6.18 -9.65 1.44
C PRO A 35 6.87 -10.97 1.15
N LYS A 36 6.68 -11.94 2.04
CA LYS A 36 7.17 -13.31 1.84
C LYS A 36 6.37 -13.92 0.69
N ILE A 37 7.01 -14.76 -0.11
CA ILE A 37 6.31 -15.50 -1.16
C ILE A 37 5.23 -16.37 -0.50
N PRO A 38 3.94 -16.19 -0.85
CA PRO A 38 2.86 -16.96 -0.26
C PRO A 38 3.02 -18.47 -0.48
N ILE A 39 2.48 -19.25 0.45
CA ILE A 39 2.42 -20.71 0.35
C ILE A 39 1.13 -21.13 -0.36
N LYS A 40 0.02 -20.43 -0.08
CA LYS A 40 -1.30 -20.68 -0.65
C LYS A 40 -1.65 -19.61 -1.67
N LEU A 41 -2.49 -19.98 -2.64
CA LEU A 41 -2.94 -19.03 -3.66
C LEU A 41 -3.95 -18.05 -3.07
N GLU A 42 -4.83 -18.54 -2.19
CA GLU A 42 -5.83 -17.74 -1.50
C GLU A 42 -5.47 -17.63 -0.02
N SER A 43 -4.92 -16.47 0.36
CA SER A 43 -4.62 -16.13 1.75
C SER A 43 -4.41 -14.63 1.91
N GLN A 44 -4.40 -14.17 3.16
CA GLN A 44 -4.00 -12.79 3.50
C GLN A 44 -2.60 -12.47 2.96
N GLU A 45 -1.65 -13.40 3.08
CA GLU A 45 -0.28 -13.19 2.59
C GLU A 45 -0.24 -12.97 1.07
N THR A 46 -1.15 -13.61 0.31
CA THR A 46 -1.28 -13.33 -1.12
C THR A 46 -1.75 -11.91 -1.38
N LEU A 47 -2.72 -11.40 -0.62
CA LEU A 47 -3.18 -10.01 -0.74
C LEU A 47 -2.05 -9.00 -0.43
N GLU A 48 -1.25 -9.27 0.60
CA GLU A 48 -0.06 -8.47 0.93
C GLU A 48 0.99 -8.54 -0.20
N PHE A 49 1.25 -9.73 -0.75
CA PHE A 49 2.18 -9.93 -1.85
C PHE A 49 1.75 -9.23 -3.14
N MET A 50 0.44 -9.26 -3.42
CA MET A 50 -0.18 -8.56 -4.55
C MET A 50 0.01 -7.05 -4.46
N GLY A 51 0.04 -6.47 -3.26
CA GLY A 51 0.36 -5.05 -3.11
C GLY A 51 -0.42 -4.30 -2.04
N PHE A 52 -1.38 -4.93 -1.36
CA PHE A 52 -2.06 -4.29 -0.25
C PHE A 52 -1.11 -4.09 0.93
N ASN A 53 -1.38 -3.06 1.73
CA ASN A 53 -0.78 -2.95 3.06
C ASN A 53 -1.40 -3.98 4.01
N ALA A 54 -0.71 -4.30 5.11
CA ALA A 54 -1.12 -5.38 6.02
C ALA A 54 -2.54 -5.17 6.60
N GLU A 55 -2.87 -3.94 6.99
CA GLU A 55 -4.20 -3.59 7.53
C GLU A 55 -5.31 -3.84 6.49
N LYS A 56 -5.10 -3.38 5.26
CA LYS A 56 -6.06 -3.59 4.17
C LYS A 56 -6.15 -5.06 3.80
N ALA A 57 -5.03 -5.78 3.72
CA ALA A 57 -5.01 -7.20 3.40
C ALA A 57 -5.76 -8.03 4.45
N GLU A 58 -5.55 -7.77 5.75
CA GLU A 58 -6.28 -8.42 6.84
C GLU A 58 -7.79 -8.16 6.75
N HIS A 59 -8.17 -6.89 6.53
CA HIS A 59 -9.57 -6.51 6.37
C HIS A 59 -10.23 -7.22 5.18
N LEU A 60 -9.59 -7.19 4.01
CA LEU A 60 -10.09 -7.84 2.81
C LEU A 60 -10.14 -9.36 2.93
N TRP A 61 -9.14 -9.97 3.58
CA TRP A 61 -9.15 -11.40 3.84
C TRP A 61 -10.29 -11.82 4.77
N THR A 62 -10.57 -11.02 5.79
CA THR A 62 -11.69 -11.27 6.72
C THR A 62 -13.03 -11.21 6.00
N LEU A 63 -13.20 -10.28 5.07
CA LEU A 63 -14.41 -10.18 4.25
C LEU A 63 -14.52 -11.33 3.23
N PHE A 64 -13.41 -11.69 2.58
CA PHE A 64 -13.37 -12.75 1.57
C PHE A 64 -13.57 -14.15 2.16
N SER A 65 -12.93 -14.45 3.30
CA SER A 65 -13.03 -15.75 3.98
C SER A 65 -14.24 -15.88 4.91
N GLY A 66 -15.00 -14.80 5.09
CA GLY A 66 -16.26 -14.82 5.80
C GLY A 66 -17.37 -15.53 5.03
N PRO A 67 -18.54 -15.75 5.65
CA PRO A 67 -19.70 -16.29 4.94
C PRO A 67 -20.07 -15.35 3.78
N PRO A 68 -20.26 -15.87 2.55
CA PRO A 68 -20.59 -15.02 1.42
C PRO A 68 -21.94 -14.33 1.68
N PRO A 69 -22.03 -13.01 1.48
CA PRO A 69 -23.30 -12.29 1.61
C PRO A 69 -24.30 -12.72 0.52
N ASP A 70 -23.81 -13.25 -0.60
CA ASP A 70 -24.57 -13.83 -1.68
C ASP A 70 -23.85 -15.09 -2.21
N PRO A 71 -24.42 -16.29 -2.04
CA PRO A 71 -23.80 -17.53 -2.50
C PRO A 71 -23.73 -17.67 -4.03
N GLU A 72 -24.37 -16.79 -4.80
CA GLU A 72 -24.25 -16.78 -6.27
C GLU A 72 -23.00 -16.04 -6.78
N LEU A 73 -22.34 -15.26 -5.92
CA LEU A 73 -21.09 -14.54 -6.23
C LEU A 73 -19.88 -15.37 -5.82
N ASP A 74 -19.67 -16.50 -6.50
CA ASP A 74 -18.42 -17.26 -6.42
C ASP A 74 -17.32 -16.48 -7.19
N MET A 75 -16.60 -15.62 -6.47
CA MET A 75 -15.49 -14.83 -7.02
C MET A 75 -14.17 -15.36 -6.49
N ASP A 76 -13.19 -15.54 -7.37
CA ASP A 76 -11.82 -15.81 -6.94
C ASP A 76 -11.18 -14.58 -6.26
N LEU A 77 -10.09 -14.82 -5.52
CA LEU A 77 -9.43 -13.77 -4.73
C LEU A 77 -8.96 -12.59 -5.58
N LEU A 78 -8.51 -12.83 -6.82
CA LEU A 78 -8.05 -11.78 -7.72
C LEU A 78 -9.21 -10.90 -8.20
N THR A 79 -10.32 -11.53 -8.59
CA THR A 79 -11.54 -10.86 -9.04
C THR A 79 -12.12 -10.02 -7.90
N TYR A 80 -12.16 -10.55 -6.69
CA TYR A 80 -12.56 -9.82 -5.50
C TYR A 80 -11.65 -8.60 -5.23
N ALA A 81 -10.33 -8.79 -5.29
CA ALA A 81 -9.38 -7.70 -5.09
C ALA A 81 -9.52 -6.58 -6.14
N CYS A 82 -9.72 -6.94 -7.41
CA CYS A 82 -10.00 -6.00 -8.50
C CYS A 82 -11.30 -5.23 -8.28
N PHE A 83 -12.36 -5.93 -7.87
CA PHE A 83 -13.65 -5.31 -7.52
C PHE A 83 -13.46 -4.26 -6.42
N VAL A 84 -12.75 -4.58 -5.33
CA VAL A 84 -12.49 -3.62 -4.24
C VAL A 84 -11.79 -2.35 -4.73
N ILE A 85 -10.87 -2.46 -5.69
CA ILE A 85 -10.14 -1.30 -6.24
C ILE A 85 -11.06 -0.41 -7.06
N ASP A 86 -11.94 -1.02 -7.86
CA ASP A 86 -12.90 -0.27 -8.69
C ASP A 86 -13.86 0.55 -7.83
N TYR A 87 -14.30 -0.02 -6.70
CA TYR A 87 -15.20 0.60 -5.73
C TYR A 87 -14.52 1.45 -4.65
N ALA A 88 -13.19 1.60 -4.68
CA ALA A 88 -12.50 2.54 -3.79
C ALA A 88 -12.98 3.97 -4.12
N HIS A 89 -13.83 4.53 -3.25
CA HIS A 89 -14.37 5.88 -3.39
C HIS A 89 -13.42 6.90 -2.77
N ALA A 90 -13.04 7.91 -3.54
CA ALA A 90 -12.49 9.13 -2.97
C ALA A 90 -13.60 9.73 -2.12
N ASP A 91 -13.28 10.13 -0.90
CA ASP A 91 -14.13 11.02 -0.14
C ASP A 91 -14.54 12.17 -1.10
N PRO A 92 -15.83 12.46 -1.29
CA PRO A 92 -16.29 13.54 -2.17
C PRO A 92 -15.72 14.92 -1.79
N LYS A 93 -15.03 15.03 -0.65
CA LYS A 93 -14.29 16.23 -0.22
C LYS A 93 -12.89 16.37 -0.84
N THR A 94 -12.32 15.31 -1.40
CA THR A 94 -11.04 15.35 -2.14
C THR A 94 -11.29 15.72 -3.61
N ASN A 95 -11.49 17.02 -3.84
CA ASN A 95 -11.78 17.63 -5.14
C ASN A 95 -10.61 17.64 -6.15
N SER A 96 -9.54 16.87 -5.94
CA SER A 96 -8.50 16.70 -6.95
C SER A 96 -8.58 15.29 -7.51
N THR A 97 -9.16 15.17 -8.70
CA THR A 97 -9.21 13.94 -9.52
C THR A 97 -7.83 13.35 -9.86
N ASP A 98 -6.75 14.03 -9.46
CA ASP A 98 -5.40 13.85 -9.97
C ASP A 98 -4.37 13.51 -8.87
N ASP A 99 -4.80 13.34 -7.61
CA ASP A 99 -3.89 12.94 -6.52
C ASP A 99 -3.75 11.40 -6.44
N TRP A 100 -2.72 10.88 -7.08
CA TRP A 100 -2.40 9.45 -7.07
C TRP A 100 -1.95 8.95 -5.70
N GLU A 101 -1.26 9.76 -4.90
CA GLU A 101 -0.86 9.36 -3.56
C GLU A 101 -2.08 9.15 -2.67
N ALA A 102 -3.04 10.09 -2.71
CA ALA A 102 -4.32 9.95 -2.04
C ALA A 102 -5.10 8.72 -2.56
N CYS A 103 -5.12 8.50 -3.88
CA CYS A 103 -5.78 7.34 -4.47
C CYS A 103 -5.18 6.01 -3.98
N LEU A 104 -3.85 5.87 -4.01
CA LEU A 104 -3.16 4.66 -3.58
C LEU A 104 -3.35 4.40 -2.09
N LYS A 105 -3.34 5.47 -1.28
CA LYS A 105 -3.61 5.38 0.16
C LYS A 105 -5.04 4.95 0.46
N ASP A 106 -6.01 5.49 -0.27
CA ASP A 106 -7.44 5.15 -0.14
C ASP A 106 -7.73 3.68 -0.51
N ILE A 107 -7.13 3.22 -1.60
CA ILE A 107 -7.17 1.80 -1.99
C ILE A 107 -6.52 0.92 -0.90
N GLY A 108 -5.51 1.43 -0.19
CA GLY A 108 -4.76 0.71 0.84
C GLY A 108 -3.56 -0.04 0.26
N ILE A 109 -2.90 0.54 -0.74
CA ILE A 109 -1.69 -0.01 -1.37
C ILE A 109 -0.47 0.25 -0.49
N ASN A 110 0.42 -0.74 -0.42
CA ASN A 110 1.66 -0.64 0.33
C ASN A 110 2.67 0.32 -0.31
N GLU A 111 3.59 0.84 0.49
CA GLU A 111 4.58 1.83 0.08
C GLU A 111 5.49 1.36 -1.07
N THR A 112 5.75 0.06 -1.18
CA THR A 112 6.58 -0.48 -2.25
C THR A 112 5.89 -0.40 -3.61
N VAL A 113 4.63 -0.85 -3.71
CA VAL A 113 3.84 -0.76 -4.94
C VAL A 113 3.50 0.69 -5.25
N SER A 114 3.15 1.49 -4.24
CA SER A 114 2.89 2.92 -4.41
C SER A 114 4.08 3.64 -5.03
N ARG A 115 5.32 3.40 -4.55
CA ARG A 115 6.52 3.98 -5.15
C ARG A 115 6.75 3.53 -6.59
N MET A 116 6.47 2.27 -6.92
CA MET A 116 6.61 1.78 -8.30
C MET A 116 5.65 2.48 -9.25
N ILE A 117 4.40 2.69 -8.82
CA ILE A 117 3.37 3.36 -9.62
C ILE A 117 3.71 4.85 -9.78
N LEU A 118 4.09 5.53 -8.69
CA LEU A 118 4.43 6.96 -8.68
C LEU A 118 5.76 7.29 -9.36
N ALA A 119 6.71 6.36 -9.39
CA ALA A 119 7.98 6.53 -10.11
C ALA A 119 7.81 6.44 -11.63
N GLY A 120 6.65 5.99 -12.12
CA GLY A 120 6.35 6.03 -13.54
C GLY A 120 6.32 7.47 -14.04
N GLU A 121 6.84 7.70 -15.25
CA GLU A 121 6.87 9.03 -15.89
C GLU A 121 5.48 9.47 -16.42
N TYR A 122 4.40 9.11 -15.71
CA TYR A 122 3.01 9.34 -16.12
C TYR A 122 2.49 10.75 -15.77
N ASN A 123 3.39 11.74 -15.69
CA ASN A 123 3.09 13.11 -15.27
C ASN A 123 2.03 13.82 -16.14
N LEU A 124 1.73 13.29 -17.33
CA LEU A 124 0.76 13.85 -18.27
C LEU A 124 -0.65 13.21 -18.18
N LEU A 125 -0.80 12.11 -17.46
CA LEU A 125 -2.04 11.32 -17.38
C LEU A 125 -2.41 11.02 -15.93
N GLN A 126 -2.33 12.04 -15.06
CA GLN A 126 -2.68 11.92 -13.66
C GLN A 126 -4.21 11.86 -13.46
N TYR A 127 -4.83 10.80 -13.97
CA TYR A 127 -6.25 10.52 -13.76
C TYR A 127 -6.40 9.37 -12.77
N ARG A 128 -7.30 9.51 -11.80
CA ARG A 128 -7.55 8.49 -10.77
C ARG A 128 -7.87 7.10 -11.34
N GLU A 129 -8.67 7.03 -12.40
CA GLU A 129 -9.04 5.76 -13.03
C GLU A 129 -7.83 5.08 -13.70
N PHE A 130 -6.87 5.87 -14.20
CA PHE A 130 -5.62 5.33 -14.70
C PHE A 130 -4.74 4.81 -13.54
N CYS A 131 -4.71 5.49 -12.40
CA CYS A 131 -4.05 4.98 -11.19
C CYS A 131 -4.65 3.62 -10.76
N LYS A 132 -5.97 3.49 -10.69
CA LYS A 132 -6.65 2.21 -10.41
C LYS A 132 -6.28 1.13 -11.42
N HIS A 133 -6.22 1.48 -12.71
CA HIS A 133 -5.79 0.56 -13.76
C HIS A 133 -4.37 0.05 -13.53
N LEU A 134 -3.40 0.94 -13.26
CA LEU A 134 -2.02 0.56 -12.97
C LEU A 134 -1.91 -0.31 -11.71
N VAL A 135 -2.69 -0.02 -10.67
CA VAL A 135 -2.76 -0.86 -9.47
C VAL A 135 -3.24 -2.27 -9.82
N LYS A 136 -4.33 -2.39 -10.58
CA LYS A 136 -4.87 -3.69 -11.02
C LYS A 136 -3.86 -4.46 -11.85
N GLU A 137 -3.21 -3.83 -12.83
CA GLU A 137 -2.16 -4.48 -13.63
C GLU A 137 -1.01 -4.99 -12.76
N ALA A 138 -0.50 -4.15 -11.85
CA ALA A 138 0.58 -4.55 -10.95
C ALA A 138 0.17 -5.74 -10.06
N MET A 139 -1.07 -5.75 -9.57
CA MET A 139 -1.61 -6.82 -8.74
C MET A 139 -1.83 -8.12 -9.51
N THR A 140 -2.39 -8.05 -10.71
CA THR A 140 -2.57 -9.21 -11.59
C THR A 140 -1.22 -9.87 -11.90
N MET A 141 -0.22 -9.08 -12.29
CA MET A 141 1.12 -9.60 -12.55
C MET A 141 1.72 -10.31 -11.33
N ARG A 142 1.56 -9.72 -10.13
CA ARG A 142 2.04 -10.33 -8.88
C ARG A 142 1.28 -11.60 -8.52
N PHE A 143 -0.03 -11.64 -8.76
CA PHE A 143 -0.85 -12.83 -8.52
C PHE A 143 -0.46 -13.97 -9.45
N ASP A 144 -0.23 -13.69 -10.73
CA ASP A 144 0.23 -14.68 -11.71
C ASP A 144 1.58 -15.29 -11.30
N ILE A 145 2.50 -14.48 -10.76
CA ILE A 145 3.77 -14.97 -10.19
C ILE A 145 3.51 -15.97 -9.05
N VAL A 146 2.60 -15.65 -8.11
CA VAL A 146 2.26 -16.57 -7.01
C VAL A 146 1.67 -17.87 -7.56
N LYS A 147 0.74 -17.76 -8.51
CA LYS A 147 0.10 -18.89 -9.17
C LYS A 147 1.11 -19.82 -9.83
N ASP A 148 2.10 -19.26 -10.52
CA ASP A 148 3.15 -20.03 -11.20
C ASP A 148 4.13 -20.69 -10.21
N ILE A 149 4.48 -19.99 -9.13
CA ILE A 149 5.32 -20.56 -8.06
C ILE A 149 4.61 -21.77 -7.41
N ILE A 150 3.33 -21.61 -7.07
CA ILE A 150 2.55 -22.69 -6.42
C ILE A 150 2.40 -23.88 -7.36
N LYS A 151 2.05 -23.65 -8.63
CA LYS A 151 2.00 -24.72 -9.64
C LYS A 151 3.35 -25.43 -9.78
N SER A 152 4.45 -24.68 -9.75
CA SER A 152 5.80 -25.25 -9.87
C SER A 152 6.16 -26.11 -8.66
N ARG A 153 5.80 -25.68 -7.44
CA ARG A 153 5.97 -26.47 -6.21
C ARG A 153 5.19 -27.78 -6.24
N ALA A 154 3.93 -27.72 -6.68
CA ALA A 154 3.07 -28.90 -6.82
C ALA A 154 3.67 -29.92 -7.81
N ARG A 155 4.21 -29.46 -8.94
CA ARG A 155 4.90 -30.33 -9.92
C ARG A 155 6.18 -30.96 -9.38
N ALA A 156 6.92 -30.23 -8.54
CA ALA A 156 8.16 -30.69 -7.94
C ALA A 156 7.96 -31.63 -6.74
N GLY A 157 6.71 -31.94 -6.36
CA GLY A 157 6.40 -32.85 -5.25
C GLY A 157 6.65 -32.25 -3.87
N TYR A 158 6.84 -30.93 -3.77
CA TYR A 158 6.81 -30.21 -2.50
C TYR A 158 5.35 -30.06 -2.08
N VAL A 159 4.79 -31.10 -1.47
CA VAL A 159 3.52 -31.04 -0.76
C VAL A 159 3.87 -30.88 0.72
N GLU A 160 3.59 -29.72 1.31
CA GLU A 160 3.46 -29.57 2.76
C GLU A 160 2.07 -30.02 3.21
#